data_AF-A0A452Z3M6-F1
#
_entry.id   AF-A0A452Z3M6-F1
#
_cell.length_a   1.000
_cell.length_b   1.000
_cell.length_c   1.000
_cell.angle_alpha   90.00
_cell.angle_beta   90.00
_cell.angle_gamma   90.00
#
_symmetry.space_group_name_H-M   'P 1'
#
loop_
_entity.id
_entity.type
_entity.pdbx_description
1 polymer ?
#
loop_
_entity_poly.entity_id
_entity_poly.type
_entity_poly.pdbx_seq_one_letter_code
_entity_poly.pdbx_strand_id
1 'polypeptide(L)'
;QELQELWGEIGPDELERDRMILQLEEDCLNVYRKKVEQTRKQKADLLQVMSLGEAEIEKILSALGERESFSRVEKLGGTLMEQLTKLEPVLDDLRRRRDERINEFLAVQLHIVRLQAEISGTINHGDPAAPLVDETDLSTGRLAELKTQLNELQTEKNLRLQKIDAQIKCINEMCNMMSLDLKKTLYEVHPSFVELERIKSMSISDSTLDRLAGTVHALNQEKKQRLRKLQDLGSTLIELWSLMDTPLDEQKCFDHVTSLISVSPNRVMPQGCLAHDLIEKVEVEVKRLKHLKASKMKELVLKKMTQLEEIYRSVHMHIDSDHEWQILTELIDSG
;
A
#
# COMPACT_ATOMS: atom_id res chain seq x y z
N GLN A 1 67.20 -31.53 -59.91
CA GLN A 1 68.66 -31.70 -60.12
C GLN A 1 69.06 -33.13 -59.83
N GLU A 2 68.85 -33.65 -58.61
CA GLU A 2 69.13 -35.07 -58.29
C GLU A 2 68.38 -36.09 -59.17
N LEU A 3 67.10 -35.86 -59.47
CA LEU A 3 66.30 -36.79 -60.30
C LEU A 3 66.84 -36.90 -61.74
N GLN A 4 67.42 -35.81 -62.28
CA GLN A 4 68.04 -35.78 -63.60
C GLN A 4 69.41 -36.47 -63.61
N GLU A 5 70.18 -36.36 -62.52
CA GLU A 5 71.44 -37.07 -62.33
C GLU A 5 71.19 -38.58 -62.24
N LEU A 6 70.20 -39.00 -61.44
CA LEU A 6 69.80 -40.41 -61.32
C LEU A 6 69.24 -40.99 -62.64
N TRP A 7 68.50 -40.21 -63.42
CA TRP A 7 68.12 -40.63 -64.77
C TRP A 7 69.31 -40.75 -65.71
N GLY A 8 70.35 -39.94 -65.52
CA GLY A 8 71.64 -40.09 -66.23
C GLY A 8 72.36 -41.40 -65.90
N GLU A 9 72.20 -41.91 -64.68
CA GLU A 9 72.80 -43.18 -64.22
C GLU A 9 71.97 -44.43 -64.58
N ILE A 10 70.63 -44.33 -64.55
CA ILE A 10 69.71 -45.46 -64.76
C ILE A 10 69.34 -45.66 -66.25
N GLY A 11 69.30 -44.57 -67.02
CA GLY A 11 68.98 -44.58 -68.47
C GLY A 11 67.54 -44.90 -68.88
N PRO A 12 66.49 -44.33 -68.25
CA PRO A 12 65.10 -44.51 -68.72
C PRO A 12 64.82 -43.83 -70.07
N ASP A 13 63.84 -44.37 -70.78
CA ASP A 13 63.28 -43.82 -72.03
C ASP A 13 62.78 -42.38 -71.81
N GLU A 14 62.89 -41.55 -72.85
CA GLU A 14 62.39 -40.17 -72.87
C GLU A 14 60.90 -40.08 -72.53
N LEU A 15 60.07 -41.01 -73.02
CA LEU A 15 58.64 -41.06 -72.70
C LEU A 15 58.37 -41.41 -71.23
N GLU A 16 59.22 -42.24 -70.61
CA GLU A 16 59.12 -42.56 -69.18
C GLU A 16 59.57 -41.39 -68.30
N ARG A 17 60.63 -40.67 -68.71
CA ARG A 17 61.05 -39.42 -68.06
C ARG A 17 59.94 -38.38 -68.12
N ASP A 18 59.37 -38.11 -69.29
CA ASP A 18 58.27 -37.16 -69.46
C ASP A 18 57.03 -37.55 -68.63
N ARG A 19 56.70 -38.85 -68.58
CA ARG A 19 55.61 -39.36 -67.74
C ARG A 19 55.87 -39.13 -66.25
N MET A 20 57.08 -39.40 -65.76
CA MET A 20 57.45 -39.18 -64.37
C MET A 20 57.44 -37.69 -64.01
N ILE A 21 57.87 -36.81 -64.92
CA ILE A 21 57.79 -35.35 -64.75
C ILE A 21 56.33 -34.90 -64.66
N LEU A 22 55.47 -35.33 -65.60
CA LEU A 22 54.05 -34.98 -65.59
C LEU A 22 53.35 -35.48 -64.31
N GLN A 23 53.70 -36.67 -63.82
CA GLN A 23 53.16 -37.19 -62.56
C GLN A 23 53.60 -36.34 -61.36
N LEU A 24 54.88 -35.94 -61.30
CA LEU A 24 55.39 -35.04 -60.27
C LEU A 24 54.71 -33.67 -60.31
N GLU A 25 54.52 -33.11 -61.50
CA GLU A 25 53.79 -31.84 -61.70
C GLU A 25 52.33 -31.96 -61.22
N GLU A 26 51.65 -33.05 -61.58
CA GLU A 26 50.28 -33.33 -61.15
C GLU A 26 50.20 -33.52 -59.63
N ASP A 27 51.12 -34.25 -59.01
CA ASP A 27 51.18 -34.46 -57.56
C ASP A 27 51.45 -33.13 -56.83
N CYS A 28 52.39 -32.31 -57.31
CA CYS A 28 52.65 -30.97 -56.79
C CYS A 28 51.42 -30.06 -56.91
N LEU A 29 50.74 -30.07 -58.06
CA LEU A 29 49.51 -29.31 -58.28
C LEU A 29 48.37 -29.79 -57.37
N ASN A 30 48.24 -31.09 -57.13
CA ASN A 30 47.23 -31.66 -56.24
C ASN A 30 47.47 -31.23 -54.78
N VAL A 31 48.72 -31.25 -54.31
CA VAL A 31 49.09 -30.74 -52.97
C VAL A 31 48.79 -29.25 -52.86
N TYR A 32 49.16 -28.45 -53.86
CA TYR A 32 48.87 -27.02 -53.90
C TYR A 32 47.36 -26.74 -53.87
N ARG A 33 46.57 -27.42 -54.73
CA ARG A 33 45.11 -27.28 -54.81
C ARG A 33 44.45 -27.62 -53.47
N LYS A 34 44.89 -28.70 -52.82
CA LYS A 34 44.42 -29.09 -51.48
C LYS A 34 44.71 -27.99 -50.44
N LYS A 35 45.91 -27.39 -50.49
CA LYS A 35 46.28 -26.32 -49.56
C LYS A 35 45.48 -25.05 -49.80
N VAL A 36 45.28 -24.66 -51.05
CA VAL A 36 44.43 -23.53 -51.44
C VAL A 36 42.99 -23.73 -50.95
N GLU A 37 42.42 -24.92 -51.15
CA GLU A 37 41.05 -25.19 -50.74
C GLU A 37 40.90 -25.17 -49.21
N GLN A 38 41.88 -25.72 -48.49
CA GLN A 38 41.93 -25.64 -47.02
C GLN A 38 42.00 -24.19 -46.52
N THR A 39 42.84 -23.35 -47.13
CA THR A 39 42.96 -21.93 -46.78
C THR A 39 41.72 -21.13 -47.19
N ARG A 40 41.08 -21.46 -48.32
CA ARG A 40 39.81 -20.86 -48.72
C ARG A 40 38.71 -21.16 -47.71
N LYS A 41 38.64 -22.40 -47.22
CA LYS A 41 37.71 -22.79 -46.15
C LYS A 41 37.97 -22.02 -44.86
N GLN A 42 39.23 -21.96 -44.40
CA GLN A 42 39.61 -21.16 -43.23
C GLN A 42 39.22 -19.69 -43.37
N LYS A 43 39.43 -19.09 -44.54
CA LYS A 43 39.01 -17.72 -44.82
C LYS A 43 37.49 -17.55 -44.74
N ALA A 44 36.72 -18.50 -45.27
CA ALA A 44 35.26 -18.47 -45.19
C ALA A 44 34.76 -18.58 -43.74
N ASP A 45 35.36 -19.49 -42.97
CA ASP A 45 35.03 -19.66 -41.55
C ASP A 45 35.33 -18.37 -40.74
N LEU A 46 36.47 -17.71 -40.99
CA LEU A 46 36.81 -16.44 -40.35
C LEU A 46 35.81 -15.32 -40.70
N LEU A 47 35.42 -15.20 -41.97
CA LEU A 47 34.41 -14.23 -42.41
C LEU A 47 33.04 -14.50 -41.78
N GLN A 48 32.67 -15.77 -41.61
CA GLN A 48 31.43 -16.14 -40.95
C GLN A 48 31.43 -15.72 -39.47
N VAL A 49 32.51 -16.00 -38.74
CA VAL A 49 32.64 -15.59 -37.33
C VAL A 49 32.58 -14.07 -37.18
N MET A 50 33.25 -13.33 -38.08
CA MET A 50 33.16 -11.87 -38.10
C MET A 50 31.73 -11.38 -38.30
N SER A 51 31.01 -11.91 -39.30
CA SER A 51 29.63 -11.52 -39.58
C SER A 51 28.69 -11.82 -38.41
N LEU A 52 28.88 -12.94 -37.71
CA LEU A 52 28.12 -13.28 -36.51
C LEU A 52 28.40 -12.31 -35.36
N GLY A 53 29.66 -11.95 -35.13
CA GLY A 53 30.04 -10.99 -34.11
C GLY A 53 29.51 -9.58 -34.41
N GLU A 54 29.57 -9.13 -35.66
CA GLU A 54 29.00 -7.83 -36.09
C GLU A 54 27.48 -7.80 -35.91
N ALA A 55 26.77 -8.88 -36.25
CA ALA A 55 25.33 -8.98 -36.05
C ALA A 55 24.95 -8.99 -34.56
N GLU A 56 25.74 -9.65 -33.70
CA GLU A 56 25.53 -9.64 -32.25
C GLU A 56 25.72 -8.24 -31.67
N ILE A 57 26.76 -7.52 -32.10
CA ILE A 57 27.00 -6.13 -31.71
C ILE A 57 25.80 -5.26 -32.09
N GLU A 58 25.32 -5.34 -33.33
CA GLU A 58 24.17 -4.55 -33.79
C GLU A 58 22.91 -4.86 -32.97
N LYS A 59 22.72 -6.14 -32.62
CA LYS A 59 21.62 -6.58 -31.75
C LYS A 59 21.73 -5.96 -30.35
N ILE A 60 22.91 -6.05 -29.71
CA ILE A 60 23.12 -5.50 -28.36
C ILE A 60 22.94 -3.97 -28.35
N LEU A 61 23.51 -3.26 -29.31
CA LEU A 61 23.37 -1.81 -29.42
C LEU A 61 21.94 -1.38 -29.69
N SER A 62 21.23 -2.14 -30.53
CA SER A 62 19.81 -1.89 -30.79
C SER A 62 19.00 -2.04 -29.50
N ALA A 63 19.26 -3.08 -28.71
CA ALA A 63 18.62 -3.28 -27.42
C ALA A 63 18.98 -2.18 -26.40
N LEU A 64 20.25 -1.75 -26.34
CA LEU A 64 20.69 -0.68 -25.44
C LEU A 64 20.23 0.73 -25.90
N GLY A 65 19.76 0.88 -27.13
CA GLY A 65 19.40 2.17 -27.72
C GLY A 65 20.61 3.02 -28.16
N GLU A 66 21.76 2.40 -28.42
CA GLU A 66 23.06 3.06 -28.66
C GLU A 66 23.57 2.93 -30.10
N ARG A 67 22.66 2.89 -31.09
CA ARG A 67 23.01 2.63 -32.50
C ARG A 67 23.99 3.66 -33.10
N GLU A 68 24.00 4.88 -32.59
CA GLU A 68 24.83 5.98 -33.11
C GLU A 68 26.29 5.90 -32.64
N SER A 69 26.56 5.16 -31.57
CA SER A 69 27.89 5.06 -30.94
C SER A 69 28.82 4.10 -31.70
N PHE A 70 28.23 3.15 -32.42
CA PHE A 70 28.97 2.17 -33.18
C PHE A 70 29.10 2.66 -34.60
N SER A 71 29.99 3.64 -34.80
CA SER A 71 30.55 3.83 -36.13
C SER A 71 31.03 2.45 -36.54
N ARG A 72 30.38 1.91 -37.57
CA ARG A 72 30.69 0.67 -38.25
C ARG A 72 32.20 0.46 -38.17
N VAL A 73 32.63 -0.77 -37.96
CA VAL A 73 34.02 -1.24 -38.08
C VAL A 73 34.53 -0.96 -39.51
N GLU A 74 34.50 0.30 -39.91
CA GLU A 74 34.87 0.86 -41.18
C GLU A 74 36.37 1.02 -41.05
N LYS A 75 37.01 -0.08 -41.45
CA LYS A 75 38.44 -0.21 -41.66
C LYS A 75 39.23 -0.30 -40.36
N LEU A 76 38.94 -1.34 -39.56
CA LEU A 76 40.04 -1.99 -38.85
C LEU A 76 41.02 -2.53 -39.90
N GLY A 77 41.95 -1.69 -40.36
CA GLY A 77 43.01 -2.12 -41.26
C GLY A 77 43.76 -3.31 -40.64
N GLY A 78 44.12 -4.28 -41.47
CA GLY A 78 44.80 -5.50 -41.04
C GLY A 78 44.28 -6.77 -41.71
N THR A 79 44.79 -7.90 -41.26
CA THR A 79 44.32 -9.23 -41.67
C THR A 79 43.00 -9.59 -40.97
N LEU A 80 42.24 -10.56 -41.51
CA LEU A 80 40.99 -11.05 -40.86
C LEU A 80 41.21 -11.46 -39.40
N MET A 81 42.40 -11.98 -39.08
CA MET A 81 42.74 -12.42 -37.73
C MET A 81 42.97 -11.24 -36.78
N GLU A 82 43.60 -10.16 -37.26
CA GLU A 82 43.77 -8.91 -36.51
C GLU A 82 42.45 -8.15 -36.32
N GLN A 83 41.51 -8.29 -37.25
CA GLN A 83 40.17 -7.73 -37.10
C GLN A 83 39.38 -8.48 -36.03
N LEU A 84 39.44 -9.82 -36.02
CA LEU A 84 38.81 -10.65 -34.98
C LEU A 84 39.36 -10.38 -33.59
N THR A 85 40.68 -10.27 -33.43
CA THR A 85 41.29 -9.98 -32.12
C THR A 85 40.92 -8.59 -31.58
N LYS A 86 40.54 -7.65 -32.45
CA LYS A 86 40.02 -6.34 -32.06
C LYS A 86 38.51 -6.35 -31.81
N LEU A 87 37.76 -7.23 -32.47
CA LEU A 87 36.32 -7.37 -32.30
C LEU A 87 35.94 -7.99 -30.95
N GLU A 88 36.70 -9.01 -30.53
CA GLU A 88 36.46 -9.79 -29.31
C GLU A 88 36.34 -8.93 -28.03
N PRO A 89 37.29 -8.02 -27.69
CA PRO A 89 37.16 -7.19 -26.49
C PRO A 89 35.97 -6.22 -26.54
N VAL A 90 35.57 -5.77 -27.74
CA VAL A 90 34.41 -4.88 -27.90
C VAL A 90 33.11 -5.64 -27.64
N LEU A 91 33.03 -6.88 -28.15
CA LEU A 91 31.90 -7.76 -27.91
C LEU A 91 31.76 -8.10 -26.42
N ASP A 92 32.87 -8.38 -25.74
CA ASP A 92 32.88 -8.69 -24.30
C ASP A 92 32.46 -7.48 -23.45
N ASP A 93 32.88 -6.27 -23.80
CA ASP A 93 32.41 -5.04 -23.16
C ASP A 93 30.90 -4.85 -23.35
N LEU A 94 30.40 -4.98 -24.57
CA LEU A 94 28.98 -4.83 -24.88
C LEU A 94 28.11 -5.88 -24.17
N ARG A 95 28.56 -7.15 -24.14
CA ARG A 95 27.87 -8.21 -23.39
C ARG A 95 27.78 -7.89 -21.90
N ARG A 96 28.88 -7.42 -21.31
CA ARG A 96 28.90 -7.01 -19.90
C ARG A 96 27.93 -5.87 -19.63
N ARG A 97 27.94 -4.83 -20.45
CA ARG A 97 27.03 -3.67 -20.32
C ARG A 97 25.56 -4.08 -20.47
N ARG A 98 25.26 -5.01 -21.39
CA ARG A 98 23.93 -5.61 -21.52
C ARG A 98 23.52 -6.32 -20.23
N ASP A 99 24.38 -7.19 -19.69
CA ASP A 99 24.08 -7.97 -18.50
C ASP A 99 23.91 -7.07 -17.26
N GLU A 100 24.74 -6.04 -17.11
CA GLU A 100 24.58 -4.99 -16.09
C GLU A 100 23.22 -4.29 -16.22
N ARG A 101 22.82 -3.91 -17.45
CA ARG A 101 21.53 -3.27 -17.71
C ARG A 101 20.35 -4.20 -17.39
N ILE A 102 20.43 -5.48 -17.75
CA ILE A 102 19.41 -6.48 -17.39
C ILE A 102 19.24 -6.56 -15.87
N ASN A 103 20.35 -6.58 -15.12
CA ASN A 103 20.31 -6.59 -13.66
C ASN A 103 19.67 -5.31 -13.08
N GLU A 104 19.93 -4.13 -13.66
CA GLU A 104 19.26 -2.89 -13.27
C GLU A 104 17.74 -2.94 -13.52
N PHE A 105 17.32 -3.43 -14.68
CA PHE A 105 15.91 -3.60 -15.02
C PHE A 105 15.22 -4.58 -14.06
N LEU A 106 15.83 -5.74 -13.80
CA LEU A 106 15.33 -6.73 -12.85
C LEU A 106 15.11 -6.12 -11.47
N ALA A 107 16.10 -5.37 -10.97
CA ALA A 107 16.01 -4.74 -9.65
C ALA A 107 14.87 -3.71 -9.57
N VAL A 108 14.73 -2.84 -10.58
CA VAL A 108 13.67 -1.82 -10.61
C VAL A 108 12.29 -2.47 -10.75
N GLN A 109 12.13 -3.42 -11.66
CA GLN A 109 10.85 -4.09 -11.86
C GLN A 109 10.44 -4.92 -10.63
N LEU A 110 11.38 -5.60 -9.96
CA LEU A 110 11.10 -6.35 -8.75
C LEU A 110 10.56 -5.41 -7.65
N HIS A 111 11.16 -4.24 -7.49
CA HIS A 111 10.68 -3.22 -6.56
C HIS A 111 9.28 -2.71 -6.93
N ILE A 112 9.02 -2.46 -8.22
CA ILE A 112 7.68 -2.04 -8.70
C ILE A 112 6.64 -3.10 -8.34
N VAL A 113 6.86 -4.36 -8.69
CA VAL A 113 5.92 -5.46 -8.42
C VAL A 113 5.66 -5.61 -6.93
N ARG A 114 6.72 -5.51 -6.11
CA ARG A 114 6.59 -5.55 -4.65
C ARG A 114 5.73 -4.42 -4.11
N LEU A 115 5.99 -3.18 -4.52
CA LEU A 115 5.20 -2.02 -4.09
C LEU A 115 3.74 -2.10 -4.55
N GLN A 116 3.50 -2.57 -5.78
CA GLN A 116 2.16 -2.82 -6.30
C GLN A 116 1.41 -3.87 -5.46
N ALA A 117 2.08 -4.96 -5.07
CA ALA A 117 1.50 -5.96 -4.19
C ALA A 117 1.21 -5.42 -2.79
N GLU A 118 2.09 -4.57 -2.25
CA GLU A 118 1.88 -3.85 -0.99
C GLU A 118 0.65 -2.95 -1.03
N ILE A 119 0.54 -2.14 -2.09
CA ILE A 119 -0.57 -1.20 -2.30
C ILE A 119 -1.88 -1.94 -2.57
N SER A 120 -1.85 -3.07 -3.27
CA SER A 120 -3.05 -3.85 -3.57
C SER A 120 -3.49 -4.73 -2.39
N GLY A 121 -2.62 -4.98 -1.41
CA GLY A 121 -2.88 -5.89 -0.29
C GLY A 121 -2.77 -7.38 -0.66
N THR A 122 -2.06 -7.72 -1.74
CA THR A 122 -1.91 -9.11 -2.22
C THR A 122 -0.72 -9.84 -1.61
N ILE A 123 0.08 -9.21 -0.76
CA ILE A 123 1.29 -9.81 -0.14
C ILE A 123 1.01 -10.92 0.88
N ASN A 124 -0.22 -11.42 0.99
CA ASN A 124 -0.53 -12.49 1.93
C ASN A 124 0.16 -13.83 1.57
N HIS A 125 0.85 -13.92 0.43
CA HIS A 125 1.46 -15.15 -0.10
C HIS A 125 2.86 -14.94 -0.69
N GLY A 126 3.85 -14.59 0.14
CA GLY A 126 5.28 -14.66 -0.21
C GLY A 126 5.82 -13.54 -1.11
N ASP A 127 7.09 -13.67 -1.50
CA ASP A 127 7.74 -12.72 -2.40
C ASP A 127 7.11 -12.82 -3.80
N PRO A 128 6.86 -11.67 -4.48
CA PRO A 128 6.35 -11.69 -5.83
C PRO A 128 7.28 -12.46 -6.76
N ALA A 129 6.70 -13.15 -7.75
CA ALA A 129 7.48 -13.80 -8.80
C ALA A 129 8.40 -12.78 -9.49
N ALA A 130 9.63 -13.20 -9.79
CA ALA A 130 10.59 -12.35 -10.46
C ALA A 130 10.03 -11.90 -11.82
N PRO A 131 10.06 -10.59 -12.12
CA PRO A 131 9.57 -10.08 -13.39
C PRO A 131 10.47 -10.53 -14.54
N LEU A 132 9.86 -10.79 -15.70
CA LEU A 132 10.60 -11.07 -16.93
C LEU A 132 11.05 -9.75 -17.56
N VAL A 133 12.36 -9.57 -17.70
CA VAL A 133 12.91 -8.40 -18.41
C VAL A 133 12.81 -8.63 -19.91
N ASP A 134 12.31 -7.62 -20.60
CA ASP A 134 12.35 -7.57 -22.06
C ASP A 134 13.78 -7.22 -22.50
N GLU A 135 14.52 -8.22 -22.97
CA GLU A 135 15.89 -8.03 -23.47
C GLU A 135 15.95 -7.32 -24.84
N THR A 136 14.80 -7.05 -25.48
CA THR A 136 14.75 -6.35 -26.78
C THR A 136 14.82 -4.84 -26.63
N ASP A 137 14.42 -4.30 -25.47
CA ASP A 137 14.49 -2.87 -25.14
C ASP A 137 15.08 -2.65 -23.74
N LEU A 138 16.40 -2.52 -23.72
CA LEU A 138 17.23 -2.20 -22.57
C LEU A 138 17.65 -0.72 -22.58
N SER A 139 16.91 0.13 -23.29
CA SER A 139 17.25 1.54 -23.48
C SER A 139 17.24 2.33 -22.16
N THR A 140 18.03 3.40 -22.12
CA THR A 140 18.05 4.31 -20.95
C THR A 140 16.73 5.04 -20.78
N GLY A 141 16.03 5.34 -21.88
CA GLY A 141 14.68 5.92 -21.87
C GLY A 141 13.68 5.01 -21.18
N ARG A 142 13.62 3.73 -21.57
CA ARG A 142 12.74 2.75 -20.95
C ARG A 142 13.04 2.54 -19.47
N LEU A 143 14.32 2.46 -19.11
CA LEU A 143 14.73 2.38 -17.70
C LEU A 143 14.29 3.62 -16.91
N ALA A 144 14.39 4.82 -17.50
CA ALA A 144 13.96 6.06 -16.87
C ALA A 144 12.44 6.07 -16.62
N GLU A 145 11.63 5.58 -17.56
CA GLU A 145 10.19 5.41 -17.37
C GLU A 145 9.86 4.50 -16.18
N LEU A 146 10.52 3.34 -16.10
CA LEU A 146 10.34 2.42 -14.96
C LEU A 146 10.77 3.07 -13.64
N LYS A 147 11.87 3.82 -13.62
CA LYS A 147 12.31 4.57 -12.43
C LYS A 147 11.30 5.65 -12.04
N THR A 148 10.66 6.32 -13.00
CA THR A 148 9.57 7.28 -12.74
C THR A 148 8.36 6.58 -12.12
N GLN A 149 7.91 5.45 -12.68
CA GLN A 149 6.81 4.64 -12.11
C GLN A 149 7.14 4.16 -10.69
N LEU A 150 8.37 3.73 -10.45
CA LEU A 150 8.83 3.33 -9.12
C LEU A 150 8.74 4.50 -8.13
N ASN A 151 9.15 5.70 -8.54
CA ASN A 151 9.06 6.89 -7.70
C ASN A 151 7.59 7.26 -7.42
N GLU A 152 6.71 7.21 -8.41
CA GLU A 152 5.27 7.44 -8.24
C GLU A 152 4.66 6.48 -7.22
N LEU A 153 4.94 5.17 -7.34
CA LEU A 153 4.48 4.16 -6.37
C LEU A 153 5.03 4.40 -4.97
N GLN A 154 6.28 4.82 -4.84
CA GLN A 154 6.87 5.16 -3.54
C GLN A 154 6.21 6.40 -2.93
N THR A 155 5.88 7.41 -3.74
CA THR A 155 5.15 8.60 -3.27
C THR A 155 3.73 8.26 -2.83
N GLU A 156 3.03 7.40 -3.58
CA GLU A 156 1.70 6.92 -3.23
C GLU A 156 1.72 6.13 -1.92
N LYS A 157 2.68 5.22 -1.74
CA LYS A 157 2.86 4.49 -0.48
C LYS A 157 3.05 5.45 0.71
N ASN A 158 3.88 6.47 0.56
CA ASN A 158 4.11 7.46 1.61
C ASN A 158 2.83 8.26 1.92
N LEU A 159 2.07 8.64 0.90
CA LEU A 159 0.80 9.35 1.06
C LEU A 159 -0.23 8.51 1.82
N ARG A 160 -0.34 7.22 1.48
CA ARG A 160 -1.22 6.26 2.18
C ARG A 160 -0.84 6.11 3.64
N LEU A 161 0.44 5.97 3.94
CA LEU A 161 0.93 5.88 5.33
C LEU A 161 0.60 7.14 6.14
N GLN A 162 0.78 8.32 5.56
CA GLN A 162 0.40 9.59 6.21
C GLN A 162 -1.12 9.66 6.47
N LYS A 163 -1.94 9.24 5.50
CA LYS A 163 -3.40 9.19 5.64
C LYS A 163 -3.82 8.24 6.76
N ILE A 164 -3.20 7.06 6.85
CA ILE A 164 -3.47 6.10 7.91
C ILE A 164 -3.08 6.66 9.28
N ASP A 165 -1.90 7.27 9.41
CA ASP A 165 -1.46 7.88 10.67
C ASP A 165 -2.44 8.97 11.14
N ALA A 166 -2.89 9.84 10.22
CA ALA A 166 -3.89 10.86 10.52
C ALA A 166 -5.23 10.26 10.97
N GLN A 167 -5.69 9.20 10.29
CA GLN A 167 -6.93 8.51 10.66
C GLN A 167 -6.82 7.78 12.00
N ILE A 168 -5.69 7.12 12.29
CA ILE A 168 -5.44 6.46 13.58
C ILE A 168 -5.42 7.49 14.72
N LYS A 169 -4.79 8.65 14.52
CA LYS A 169 -4.83 9.76 15.50
C LYS A 169 -6.26 10.20 15.77
N CYS A 170 -7.07 10.38 14.73
CA CYS A 170 -8.48 10.74 14.85
C CYS A 170 -9.28 9.66 15.62
N ILE A 171 -9.06 8.37 15.32
CA ILE A 171 -9.68 7.25 16.06
C ILE A 171 -9.27 7.26 17.53
N ASN A 172 -7.98 7.45 17.83
CA ASN A 172 -7.48 7.52 19.20
C ASN A 172 -8.12 8.65 19.99
N GLU A 173 -8.23 9.85 19.42
CA GLU A 173 -8.93 10.97 20.05
C GLU A 173 -10.39 10.64 20.36
N MET A 174 -11.11 10.04 19.41
CA MET A 174 -12.51 9.63 19.60
C MET A 174 -12.66 8.52 20.62
N CYS A 175 -11.76 7.52 20.62
CA CYS A 175 -11.74 6.45 21.61
C CYS A 175 -11.49 7.01 23.01
N ASN A 176 -10.57 7.97 23.17
CA ASN A 176 -10.32 8.63 24.45
C ASN A 176 -11.53 9.44 24.94
N MET A 177 -12.21 10.16 24.05
CA MET A 177 -13.42 10.93 24.42
C MET A 177 -14.59 10.03 24.85
N MET A 178 -14.79 8.89 24.20
CA MET A 178 -15.91 7.97 24.43
C MET A 178 -15.57 6.77 25.34
N SER A 179 -14.34 6.72 25.86
CA SER A 179 -13.78 5.61 26.65
C SER A 179 -13.90 4.24 25.96
N LEU A 180 -13.56 4.17 24.67
CA LEU A 180 -13.55 2.94 23.88
C LEU A 180 -12.16 2.30 23.85
N ASP A 181 -12.10 0.99 23.66
CA ASP A 181 -10.84 0.27 23.47
C ASP A 181 -10.27 0.52 22.06
N LEU A 182 -9.18 1.29 21.99
CA LEU A 182 -8.46 1.59 20.76
C LEU A 182 -7.96 0.31 20.06
N LYS A 183 -7.42 -0.66 20.80
CA LYS A 183 -6.85 -1.87 20.20
C LYS A 183 -7.94 -2.70 19.54
N LYS A 184 -9.07 -2.89 20.22
CA LYS A 184 -10.23 -3.57 19.66
C LYS A 184 -10.72 -2.86 18.39
N THR A 185 -10.85 -1.54 18.44
CA THR A 185 -11.31 -0.72 17.31
C THR A 185 -10.36 -0.84 16.10
N LEU A 186 -9.05 -0.81 16.32
CA LEU A 186 -8.07 -0.97 15.24
C LEU A 186 -8.02 -2.40 14.70
N TYR A 187 -8.19 -3.41 15.55
CA TYR A 187 -8.27 -4.81 15.14
C TYR A 187 -9.46 -5.07 14.20
N GLU A 188 -10.61 -4.44 14.49
CA GLU A 188 -11.80 -4.47 13.64
C GLU A 188 -11.58 -3.78 12.28
N VAL A 189 -10.57 -2.91 12.13
CA VAL A 189 -10.15 -2.36 10.83
C VAL A 189 -9.16 -3.29 10.13
N HIS A 190 -8.12 -3.75 10.82
CA HIS A 190 -7.20 -4.76 10.30
C HIS A 190 -6.33 -5.33 11.43
N PRO A 191 -6.13 -6.65 11.52
CA PRO A 191 -5.29 -7.27 12.55
C PRO A 191 -3.86 -6.72 12.60
N SER A 192 -3.29 -6.35 11.43
CA SER A 192 -1.93 -5.80 11.33
C SER A 192 -1.70 -4.49 12.08
N PHE A 193 -2.74 -3.77 12.51
CA PHE A 193 -2.58 -2.56 13.33
C PHE A 193 -2.28 -2.87 14.80
N VAL A 194 -2.51 -4.11 15.23
CA VAL A 194 -2.38 -4.54 16.64
C VAL A 194 -1.29 -5.59 16.82
N GLU A 195 -0.96 -6.35 15.77
CA GLU A 195 0.12 -7.33 15.79
C GLU A 195 1.47 -6.68 16.14
N LEU A 196 2.04 -7.04 17.29
CA LEU A 196 3.32 -6.54 17.82
C LEU A 196 4.54 -7.09 17.06
N GLU A 197 4.36 -8.14 16.27
CA GLU A 197 5.39 -8.65 15.38
C GLU A 197 5.55 -7.68 14.20
N ARG A 198 6.37 -6.65 14.44
CA ARG A 198 6.87 -5.63 13.50
C ARG A 198 7.49 -6.18 12.19
N ILE A 199 7.44 -7.50 11.99
CA ILE A 199 7.96 -8.25 10.85
C ILE A 199 6.98 -8.20 9.67
N LYS A 200 5.67 -8.10 9.92
CA LYS A 200 4.68 -7.85 8.85
C LYS A 200 4.43 -6.36 8.71
N SER A 201 4.58 -5.86 7.48
CA SER A 201 4.19 -4.50 7.14
C SER A 201 2.70 -4.30 7.40
N MET A 202 2.39 -3.17 8.05
CA MET A 202 1.03 -2.68 8.21
C MET A 202 0.33 -2.59 6.85
N SER A 203 -0.90 -3.09 6.76
CA SER A 203 -1.64 -3.07 5.51
C SER A 203 -1.91 -1.63 5.06
N ILE A 204 -1.61 -1.34 3.79
CA ILE A 204 -1.84 -0.04 3.12
C ILE A 204 -2.82 -0.15 1.95
N SER A 205 -3.58 -1.25 1.89
CA SER A 205 -4.52 -1.51 0.80
C SER A 205 -5.68 -0.52 0.75
N ASP A 206 -6.30 -0.37 -0.43
CA ASP A 206 -7.52 0.43 -0.59
C ASP A 206 -8.62 -0.04 0.37
N SER A 207 -8.83 -1.36 0.46
CA SER A 207 -9.79 -1.95 1.39
C SER A 207 -9.51 -1.61 2.87
N THR A 208 -8.23 -1.47 3.24
CA THR A 208 -7.85 -1.09 4.60
C THR A 208 -8.11 0.39 4.85
N LEU A 209 -7.77 1.25 3.90
CA LEU A 209 -8.05 2.69 3.94
C LEU A 209 -9.55 2.98 4.01
N ASP A 210 -10.36 2.24 3.25
CA ASP A 210 -11.82 2.39 3.21
C ASP A 210 -12.45 1.95 4.53
N ARG A 211 -12.02 0.81 5.09
CA ARG A 211 -12.45 0.38 6.42
C ARG A 211 -12.07 1.39 7.49
N LEU A 212 -10.85 1.93 7.43
CA LEU A 212 -10.37 2.93 8.37
C LEU A 212 -11.19 4.22 8.28
N ALA A 213 -11.49 4.69 7.06
CA ALA A 213 -12.39 5.82 6.81
C ALA A 213 -13.82 5.55 7.32
N GLY A 214 -14.33 4.34 7.09
CA GLY A 214 -15.63 3.89 7.60
C GLY A 214 -15.71 3.93 9.12
N THR A 215 -14.68 3.42 9.82
CA THR A 215 -14.59 3.49 11.28
C THR A 215 -14.51 4.93 11.79
N VAL A 216 -13.71 5.80 11.15
CA VAL A 216 -13.68 7.24 11.49
C VAL A 216 -15.07 7.87 11.33
N HIS A 217 -15.79 7.51 10.26
CA HIS A 217 -17.14 8.01 10.04
C HIS A 217 -18.11 7.53 11.12
N ALA A 218 -18.12 6.23 11.42
CA ALA A 218 -18.98 5.62 12.43
C ALA A 218 -18.74 6.24 13.82
N LEU A 219 -17.48 6.37 14.24
CA LEU A 219 -17.12 7.00 15.52
C LEU A 219 -17.53 8.48 15.58
N ASN A 220 -17.45 9.21 14.47
CA ASN A 220 -17.93 10.59 14.41
C ASN A 220 -19.46 10.68 14.54
N GLN A 221 -20.21 9.73 13.97
CA GLN A 221 -21.66 9.67 14.16
C GLN A 221 -22.02 9.35 15.60
N GLU A 222 -21.35 8.36 16.20
CA GLU A 222 -21.53 7.99 17.60
C GLU A 222 -21.20 9.17 18.53
N LYS A 223 -20.09 9.87 18.29
CA LYS A 223 -19.71 11.10 19.01
C LYS A 223 -20.84 12.13 18.97
N LYS A 224 -21.39 12.40 17.78
CA LYS A 224 -22.50 13.35 17.59
C LYS A 224 -23.78 12.90 18.28
N GLN A 225 -24.06 11.60 18.30
CA GLN A 225 -25.24 11.05 18.96
C GLN A 225 -25.13 11.15 20.48
N ARG A 226 -24.00 10.72 21.06
CA ARG A 226 -23.73 10.79 22.49
C ARG A 226 -23.73 12.24 23.01
N LEU A 227 -23.11 13.14 22.27
CA LEU A 227 -23.10 14.56 22.62
C LEU A 227 -24.51 15.13 22.66
N ARG A 228 -25.32 14.94 21.60
CA ARG A 228 -26.72 15.41 21.57
C ARG A 228 -27.52 14.86 22.75
N LYS A 229 -27.41 13.56 23.03
CA LYS A 229 -28.07 12.93 24.16
C LYS A 229 -27.68 13.58 25.50
N LEU A 230 -26.39 13.85 25.72
CA LEU A 230 -25.94 14.55 26.93
C LEU A 230 -26.41 16.00 27.01
N GLN A 231 -26.52 16.70 25.88
CA GLN A 231 -27.03 18.07 25.83
C GLN A 231 -28.52 18.11 26.22
N ASP A 232 -29.32 17.16 25.69
CA ASP A 232 -30.75 17.03 26.02
C ASP A 232 -30.95 16.68 27.51
N LEU A 233 -30.18 15.71 28.00
CA LEU A 233 -30.21 15.31 29.42
C LEU A 233 -29.75 16.44 30.34
N GLY A 234 -28.67 17.16 29.97
CA GLY A 234 -28.16 18.30 30.72
C GLY A 234 -29.18 19.44 30.82
N SER A 235 -29.89 19.72 29.72
CA SER A 235 -30.96 20.72 29.71
C SER A 235 -32.12 20.29 30.63
N THR A 236 -32.50 19.02 30.56
CA THR A 236 -33.54 18.44 31.43
C THR A 236 -33.13 18.49 32.92
N LEU A 237 -31.85 18.26 33.24
CA LEU A 237 -31.33 18.39 34.61
C LEU A 237 -31.49 19.82 35.13
N ILE A 238 -31.10 20.82 34.33
CA ILE A 238 -31.23 22.23 34.72
C ILE A 238 -32.70 22.60 34.99
N GLU A 239 -33.62 22.16 34.13
CA GLU A 239 -35.06 22.37 34.32
C GLU A 239 -35.57 21.71 35.59
N LEU A 240 -35.21 20.45 35.85
CA LEU A 240 -35.63 19.72 37.05
C LEU A 240 -35.05 20.33 38.33
N TRP A 241 -33.78 20.76 38.32
CA TRP A 241 -33.17 21.43 39.47
C TRP A 241 -33.84 22.77 39.77
N SER A 242 -34.17 23.54 38.74
CA SER A 242 -34.89 24.81 38.89
C SER A 242 -36.32 24.61 39.40
N LEU A 243 -36.97 23.50 39.05
CA LEU A 243 -38.33 23.20 39.52
C LEU A 243 -38.34 22.68 40.96
N MET A 244 -37.32 21.92 41.35
CA MET A 244 -37.24 21.22 42.63
C MET A 244 -36.41 21.96 43.68
N ASP A 245 -35.92 23.17 43.39
CA ASP A 245 -35.00 23.94 44.23
C ASP A 245 -33.80 23.09 44.73
N THR A 246 -33.21 22.29 43.82
CA THR A 246 -32.16 21.32 44.19
C THR A 246 -30.91 22.01 44.72
N PRO A 247 -30.31 21.56 45.85
CA PRO A 247 -29.12 22.19 46.44
C PRO A 247 -27.92 22.22 45.48
N LEU A 248 -27.13 23.31 45.53
CA LEU A 248 -25.95 23.49 44.67
C LEU A 248 -24.92 22.37 44.80
N ASP A 249 -24.78 21.77 45.98
CA ASP A 249 -23.81 20.68 46.19
C ASP A 249 -24.19 19.41 45.42
N GLU A 250 -25.49 19.15 45.21
CA GLU A 250 -25.96 18.04 44.35
C GLU A 250 -25.78 18.39 42.86
N GLN A 251 -25.97 19.66 42.47
CA GLN A 251 -25.77 20.11 41.09
C GLN A 251 -24.31 19.98 40.64
N LYS A 252 -23.35 20.30 41.53
CA LYS A 252 -21.90 20.24 41.23
C LYS A 252 -21.44 18.88 40.72
N CYS A 253 -22.10 17.79 41.13
CA CYS A 253 -21.78 16.44 40.65
C CYS A 253 -21.94 16.26 39.14
N PHE A 254 -22.63 17.18 38.46
CA PHE A 254 -22.94 17.15 37.03
C PHE A 254 -22.48 18.40 36.27
N ASP A 255 -21.60 19.22 36.87
CA ASP A 255 -21.02 20.43 36.23
C ASP A 255 -20.38 20.13 34.88
N HIS A 256 -19.75 18.96 34.75
CA HIS A 256 -19.18 18.55 33.47
C HIS A 256 -20.27 18.40 32.40
N VAL A 257 -21.47 17.91 32.72
CA VAL A 257 -22.57 17.73 31.76
C VAL A 257 -23.14 19.07 31.35
N THR A 258 -23.39 19.95 32.32
CA THR A 258 -23.92 21.28 32.03
C THR A 258 -22.95 22.08 31.15
N SER A 259 -21.64 21.90 31.34
CA SER A 259 -20.62 22.50 30.47
C SER A 259 -20.66 21.99 29.02
N LEU A 260 -21.21 20.80 28.75
CA LEU A 260 -21.29 20.20 27.41
C LEU A 260 -22.48 20.71 26.58
N ILE A 261 -23.49 21.32 27.22
CA ILE A 261 -24.73 21.78 26.57
C ILE A 261 -24.43 22.68 25.37
N SER A 262 -23.48 23.61 25.53
CA SER A 262 -23.12 24.59 24.50
C SER A 262 -21.95 24.18 23.61
N VAL A 263 -21.41 22.96 23.76
CA VAL A 263 -20.20 22.53 23.05
C VAL A 263 -20.52 22.08 21.62
N SER A 264 -19.73 22.55 20.66
CA SER A 264 -19.83 22.12 19.26
C SER A 264 -19.30 20.68 19.07
N PRO A 265 -19.96 19.85 18.22
CA PRO A 265 -19.51 18.49 17.91
C PRO A 265 -18.10 18.40 17.31
N ASN A 266 -17.61 19.48 16.68
CA ASN A 266 -16.31 19.50 16.01
C ASN A 266 -15.15 19.82 16.97
N ARG A 267 -15.43 20.17 18.23
CA ARG A 267 -14.40 20.48 19.22
C ARG A 267 -13.75 19.19 19.75
N VAL A 268 -12.46 19.25 20.04
CA VAL A 268 -11.77 18.22 20.84
C VAL A 268 -12.23 18.35 22.29
N MET A 269 -12.62 17.23 22.89
CA MET A 269 -13.20 17.20 24.23
C MET A 269 -12.31 16.42 25.19
N PRO A 270 -12.43 16.64 26.52
CA PRO A 270 -11.68 15.88 27.52
C PRO A 270 -11.95 14.38 27.44
N GLN A 271 -11.03 13.59 27.97
CA GLN A 271 -11.17 12.14 28.04
C GLN A 271 -12.42 11.74 28.83
N GLY A 272 -13.14 10.73 28.34
CA GLY A 272 -14.30 10.14 29.01
C GLY A 272 -15.54 11.04 29.11
N CYS A 273 -15.53 12.24 28.54
CA CYS A 273 -16.69 13.15 28.61
C CYS A 273 -17.93 12.64 27.86
N LEU A 274 -17.76 11.65 26.96
CA LEU A 274 -18.84 10.98 26.22
C LEU A 274 -18.85 9.47 26.51
N ALA A 275 -18.33 9.06 27.66
CA ALA A 275 -18.31 7.66 28.05
C ALA A 275 -19.73 7.13 28.33
N HIS A 276 -19.95 5.84 28.09
CA HIS A 276 -21.28 5.24 28.18
C HIS A 276 -21.81 5.22 29.62
N ASP A 277 -20.96 4.89 30.56
CA ASP A 277 -21.20 4.92 32.01
C ASP A 277 -21.60 6.32 32.50
N LEU A 278 -21.00 7.37 31.94
CA LEU A 278 -21.37 8.74 32.24
C LEU A 278 -22.79 9.07 31.77
N ILE A 279 -23.11 8.71 30.53
CA ILE A 279 -24.45 8.92 29.96
C ILE A 279 -25.49 8.17 30.81
N GLU A 280 -25.22 6.92 31.14
CA GLU A 280 -26.11 6.09 31.97
C GLU A 280 -26.32 6.74 33.35
N LYS A 281 -25.26 7.20 34.02
CA LYS A 281 -25.35 7.89 35.31
C LYS A 281 -26.28 9.11 35.24
N VAL A 282 -26.18 9.90 34.18
CA VAL A 282 -27.01 11.10 33.98
C VAL A 282 -28.45 10.72 33.70
N GLU A 283 -28.70 9.68 32.91
CA GLU A 283 -30.06 9.16 32.67
C GLU A 283 -30.73 8.66 33.96
N VAL A 284 -29.98 7.96 34.80
CA VAL A 284 -30.46 7.49 36.11
C VAL A 284 -30.82 8.68 36.99
N GLU A 285 -30.00 9.73 37.01
CA GLU A 285 -30.29 10.92 37.81
C GLU A 285 -31.53 11.68 37.31
N VAL A 286 -31.65 11.87 35.99
CA VAL A 286 -32.86 12.47 35.41
C VAL A 286 -34.11 11.67 35.78
N LYS A 287 -34.05 10.33 35.71
CA LYS A 287 -35.17 9.46 36.14
C LYS A 287 -35.47 9.62 37.63
N ARG A 288 -34.44 9.67 38.48
CA ARG A 288 -34.58 9.87 39.92
C ARG A 288 -35.26 11.21 40.24
N LEU A 289 -34.83 12.30 39.60
CA LEU A 289 -35.41 13.63 39.79
C LEU A 289 -36.84 13.72 39.26
N LYS A 290 -37.16 13.10 38.13
CA LYS A 290 -38.54 12.99 37.63
C LYS A 290 -39.44 12.25 38.63
N HIS A 291 -38.98 11.14 39.19
CA HIS A 291 -39.72 10.42 40.22
C HIS A 291 -39.90 11.24 41.50
N LEU A 292 -38.84 11.93 41.95
CA LEU A 292 -38.91 12.81 43.11
C LEU A 292 -39.90 13.96 42.90
N LYS A 293 -39.91 14.58 41.72
CA LYS A 293 -40.90 15.58 41.32
C LYS A 293 -42.32 15.05 41.42
N ALA A 294 -42.61 13.89 40.84
CA ALA A 294 -43.94 13.27 40.91
C ALA A 294 -44.35 12.98 42.36
N SER A 295 -43.46 12.41 43.17
CA SER A 295 -43.71 12.13 44.59
C SER A 295 -44.02 13.42 45.38
N LYS A 296 -43.24 14.48 45.18
CA LYS A 296 -43.48 15.78 45.81
C LYS A 296 -44.77 16.44 45.36
N MET A 297 -45.14 16.29 44.08
CA MET A 297 -46.42 16.78 43.56
C MET A 297 -47.59 16.06 44.23
N LYS A 298 -47.52 14.74 44.39
CA LYS A 298 -48.53 13.96 45.11
C LYS A 298 -48.67 14.39 46.57
N GLU A 299 -47.54 14.61 47.26
CA GLU A 299 -47.53 15.11 48.64
C GLU A 299 -48.22 16.49 48.75
N LEU A 300 -47.89 17.41 47.83
CA LEU A 300 -48.50 18.75 47.77
C LEU A 300 -50.00 18.71 47.48
N VAL A 301 -50.42 17.88 46.50
CA VAL A 301 -51.84 17.71 46.15
C VAL A 301 -52.60 17.14 47.34
N LEU A 302 -52.11 16.07 47.98
CA LEU A 302 -52.74 15.51 49.17
C LEU A 302 -52.89 16.56 50.28
N LYS A 303 -51.85 17.35 50.54
CA LYS A 303 -51.91 18.45 51.54
C LYS A 303 -52.94 19.52 51.18
N LYS A 304 -53.14 19.79 49.88
CA LYS A 304 -54.17 20.74 49.43
C LYS A 304 -55.57 20.16 49.51
N MET A 305 -55.75 18.87 49.21
CA MET A 305 -57.02 18.18 49.36
C MET A 305 -57.47 18.12 50.82
N THR A 306 -56.58 17.79 51.75
CA THR A 306 -56.91 17.80 53.18
C THR A 306 -57.27 19.19 53.69
N GLN A 307 -56.57 20.24 53.24
CA GLN A 307 -56.95 21.63 53.53
C GLN A 307 -58.33 21.99 52.98
N LEU A 308 -58.66 21.53 51.77
CA LEU A 308 -59.98 21.74 51.17
C LEU A 308 -61.06 21.00 51.97
N GLU A 309 -60.86 19.72 52.28
CA GLU A 309 -61.79 18.95 53.13
C GLU A 309 -62.05 19.62 54.47
N GLU A 310 -61.01 20.17 55.12
CA GLU A 310 -61.16 20.93 56.36
C GLU A 310 -62.07 22.16 56.19
N ILE A 311 -61.91 22.89 55.09
CA ILE A 311 -62.76 24.04 54.73
C ILE A 311 -64.20 23.56 54.48
N TYR A 312 -64.41 22.54 53.65
CA TYR A 312 -65.74 21.99 53.34
C TYR A 312 -66.45 21.51 54.60
N ARG A 313 -65.74 20.81 55.49
CA ARG A 313 -66.24 20.39 56.80
C ARG A 313 -66.64 21.58 57.69
N SER A 314 -65.89 22.68 57.65
CA SER A 314 -66.23 23.90 58.40
C SER A 314 -67.54 24.55 57.92
N VAL A 315 -67.90 24.34 56.64
CA VAL A 315 -69.14 24.84 56.01
C VAL A 315 -70.21 23.72 55.93
N HIS A 316 -70.03 22.59 56.62
CA HIS A 316 -70.97 21.46 56.69
C HIS A 316 -71.32 20.83 55.33
N MET A 317 -70.39 20.84 54.38
CA MET A 317 -70.51 20.18 53.09
C MET A 317 -69.65 18.91 53.04
N HIS A 318 -70.15 17.83 52.43
CA HIS A 318 -69.42 16.57 52.26
C HIS A 318 -68.84 16.48 50.84
N ILE A 319 -67.57 16.08 50.72
CA ILE A 319 -66.89 15.78 49.45
C ILE A 319 -66.41 14.32 49.47
N ASP A 320 -66.45 13.65 48.31
CA ASP A 320 -65.80 12.36 48.08
C ASP A 320 -64.36 12.60 47.60
N SER A 321 -63.44 12.76 48.55
CA SER A 321 -62.06 13.15 48.25
C SER A 321 -61.18 11.99 47.80
N ASP A 322 -61.56 10.75 48.10
CA ASP A 322 -60.79 9.55 47.75
C ASP A 322 -60.81 9.30 46.23
N HIS A 323 -61.96 9.50 45.57
CA HIS A 323 -62.08 9.36 44.13
C HIS A 323 -61.29 10.45 43.37
N GLU A 324 -61.41 11.70 43.81
CA GLU A 324 -60.67 12.84 43.22
C GLU A 324 -59.15 12.67 43.40
N TRP A 325 -58.71 12.06 44.51
CA TRP A 325 -57.30 11.80 44.77
C TRP A 325 -56.72 10.76 43.81
N GLN A 326 -57.48 9.71 43.49
CA GLN A 326 -57.07 8.69 42.51
C GLN A 326 -56.91 9.29 41.11
N ILE A 327 -57.86 10.11 40.65
CA ILE A 327 -57.80 10.79 39.35
C ILE A 327 -56.57 11.70 39.26
N LEU A 328 -56.32 12.51 40.28
CA LEU A 328 -55.16 13.42 40.30
C LEU A 328 -53.83 12.67 40.35
N THR A 329 -53.78 11.54 41.05
CA THR A 329 -52.57 10.68 41.11
C THR A 329 -52.24 10.09 39.74
N GLU A 330 -53.25 9.59 39.01
CA GLU A 330 -53.09 9.08 37.65
C GLU A 330 -52.65 10.16 36.65
N LEU A 331 -53.16 11.40 36.81
CA LEU A 331 -52.75 12.54 35.99
C LEU A 331 -51.29 12.96 36.26
N ILE A 332 -50.83 12.89 37.52
CA ILE A 332 -49.42 13.19 37.87
C ILE A 332 -48.47 12.12 37.33
N ASP A 333 -48.88 10.85 37.33
CA ASP A 333 -48.05 9.75 36.83
C ASP A 333 -47.97 9.69 35.30
N SER A 334 -48.93 10.31 34.60
CA SER A 334 -49.00 10.33 33.13
C SER A 334 -48.35 11.56 32.47
N GLY A 335 -47.87 12.54 33.25
CA GLY A 335 -47.23 13.78 32.76
C GLY A 335 -45.76 13.93 33.10
#